data_AF-A0A4Q6BYF3-F1
#
_entry.id   AF-A0A4Q6BYF3-F1
#
_cell.length_a   1.000
_cell.length_b   1.000
_cell.length_c   1.000
_cell.angle_alpha   90.00
_cell.angle_beta   90.00
_cell.angle_gamma   90.00
#
_symmetry.space_group_name_H-M   'P 1'
#
loop_
_entity.id
_entity.type
_entity.pdbx_description
1 polymer ?
#
loop_
_entity_poly.entity_id
_entity_poly.type
_entity_poly.pdbx_seq_one_letter_code
_entity_poly.pdbx_strand_id
1 'polypeptide(L)'
;MSTPSAFKPSFASTLTLMALGLLGATNQPAFAQQATPTGSAIIAEPDNSCAQSSDANEGPYRFTSVSSKYSGQCVDSNRFRAIQNLSIKANSVVLNNYQHANEFWEARFSIEPTNIEAVYLHVVRFPILSVVEAAHTQIRFKLKIPAQLKNQSSGKTATLNEVLISFEAVRPKDQPYNFALGALTNYAIVGRATSSAQRLVESQAPMEQYELDLAPEEKTQLFKSTLTHATDIGIKYTYNTLRPNCTTTLFDLIDTLPRFNGKFPQFLTVISNDPVAQPSIDALKTRGLLKQRVQNFEDELKGVSRTLAMPQKKSNPILPEVAGKNWSLVVTLPNLANLTQQEQLAILKIRTELLRKAPLALQGLGSAMMKEAGGDASSLITLTLGALQEQLTETIRSVNGSLPNTPQGLGLYLVPYNTPATLTPLKGTKIPAALPFAIVDIMVDASIPKSQEVYYHIGEGVRAAGDA
;
A
#
# COMPACT_ATOMS: atom_id res chain seq x y z
N MET A 1 -43.05 27.41 -56.38
CA MET A 1 -43.47 28.76 -56.80
C MET A 1 -43.29 29.70 -55.61
N SER A 2 -42.57 30.80 -55.84
CA SER A 2 -42.62 32.09 -55.12
C SER A 2 -42.50 32.14 -53.59
N THR A 3 -41.29 32.47 -53.12
CA THR A 3 -41.05 33.52 -52.09
C THR A 3 -41.64 34.88 -52.56
N PRO A 4 -41.92 35.92 -51.71
CA PRO A 4 -40.95 36.51 -50.76
C PRO A 4 -41.46 37.33 -49.54
N SER A 5 -40.48 37.83 -48.77
CA SER A 5 -40.49 39.10 -47.98
C SER A 5 -41.19 39.04 -46.60
N ALA A 6 -40.71 39.64 -45.49
CA ALA A 6 -39.91 40.85 -45.36
C ALA A 6 -39.08 40.89 -44.06
N PHE A 7 -38.07 41.74 -44.14
CA PHE A 7 -37.05 42.15 -43.19
C PHE A 7 -37.55 43.29 -42.27
N LYS A 8 -37.16 43.34 -40.98
CA LYS A 8 -36.45 44.45 -40.28
C LYS A 8 -36.58 44.45 -38.73
N PRO A 9 -35.65 45.12 -38.00
CA PRO A 9 -35.00 44.62 -36.78
C PRO A 9 -35.31 45.46 -35.52
N SER A 10 -34.79 45.03 -34.36
CA SER A 10 -34.21 45.88 -33.29
C SER A 10 -34.21 45.12 -31.97
N PHE A 11 -33.04 44.87 -31.39
CA PHE A 11 -32.62 45.44 -30.10
C PHE A 11 -31.23 44.90 -29.75
N ALA A 12 -30.26 45.81 -29.75
CA ALA A 12 -28.93 45.59 -29.21
C ALA A 12 -29.03 45.47 -27.68
N SER A 13 -28.38 44.46 -27.11
CA SER A 13 -28.00 44.44 -25.71
C SER A 13 -26.54 44.02 -25.64
N THR A 14 -25.71 45.03 -25.45
CA THR A 14 -24.28 44.95 -25.22
C THR A 14 -24.04 44.26 -23.88
N LEU A 15 -23.68 42.97 -23.89
CA LEU A 15 -23.20 42.28 -22.70
C LEU A 15 -21.66 42.28 -22.74
N THR A 16 -21.08 43.23 -22.00
CA THR A 16 -19.65 43.29 -21.69
C THR A 16 -19.29 42.10 -20.82
N LEU A 17 -18.71 41.05 -21.42
CA LEU A 17 -18.16 39.93 -20.67
C LEU A 17 -16.76 40.32 -20.16
N MET A 18 -16.67 40.63 -18.87
CA MET A 18 -15.38 40.74 -18.19
C MET A 18 -14.73 39.35 -18.15
N ALA A 19 -13.64 39.19 -18.90
CA ALA A 19 -12.75 38.04 -18.79
C ALA A 19 -11.96 38.15 -17.47
N LEU A 20 -12.48 37.54 -16.40
CA LEU A 20 -11.72 37.25 -15.21
C LEU A 20 -10.80 36.06 -15.51
N GLY A 21 -9.50 36.31 -15.57
CA GLY A 21 -8.46 35.29 -15.66
C GLY A 21 -8.48 34.38 -14.44
N LEU A 22 -9.09 33.21 -14.58
CA LEU A 22 -8.91 32.08 -13.68
C LEU A 22 -7.51 31.50 -13.94
N LEU A 23 -6.54 31.95 -13.15
CA LEU A 23 -5.30 31.23 -12.92
C LEU A 23 -5.67 29.87 -12.32
N GLY A 24 -5.60 28.83 -13.16
CA GLY A 24 -5.78 27.45 -12.76
C GLY A 24 -4.67 27.03 -11.81
N ALA A 25 -4.93 27.15 -10.50
CA ALA A 25 -4.19 26.42 -9.50
C ALA A 25 -4.42 24.92 -9.76
N THR A 26 -3.42 24.26 -10.34
CA THR A 26 -3.40 22.81 -10.43
C THR A 26 -3.35 22.26 -9.01
N ASN A 27 -4.51 21.85 -8.48
CA ASN A 27 -4.61 20.99 -7.31
C ASN A 27 -3.95 19.65 -7.69
N GLN A 28 -2.62 19.57 -7.61
CA GLN A 28 -1.97 18.27 -7.48
C GLN A 28 -2.55 17.66 -6.20
N PRO A 29 -3.21 16.50 -6.28
CA PRO A 29 -3.62 15.81 -5.07
C PRO A 29 -2.36 15.62 -4.25
N ALA A 30 -2.35 16.18 -3.04
CA ALA A 30 -1.33 15.85 -2.07
C ALA A 30 -1.42 14.33 -1.94
N PHE A 31 -0.47 13.61 -2.55
CA PHE A 31 -0.11 12.28 -2.09
C PHE A 31 -0.12 12.43 -0.58
N ALA A 32 -1.02 11.72 0.11
CA ALA A 32 -1.11 11.75 1.55
C ALA A 32 0.33 11.69 2.02
N GLN A 33 0.85 12.83 2.51
CA GLN A 33 2.25 13.00 2.80
C GLN A 33 2.47 11.91 3.83
N GLN A 34 3.05 10.78 3.38
CA GLN A 34 3.55 9.77 4.28
C GLN A 34 4.51 10.58 5.11
N ALA A 35 4.10 10.85 6.36
CA ALA A 35 4.68 11.87 7.20
C ALA A 35 6.19 11.85 6.97
N THR A 36 6.74 12.98 6.50
CA THR A 36 8.18 13.13 6.27
C THR A 36 8.86 12.47 7.44
N PRO A 37 9.59 11.34 7.24
CA PRO A 37 10.08 10.59 8.35
C PRO A 37 11.11 11.48 9.02
N THR A 38 10.76 12.04 10.16
CA THR A 38 11.71 12.59 11.12
C THR A 38 12.55 11.47 11.76
N GLY A 39 12.31 10.20 11.37
CA GLY A 39 13.16 9.06 11.67
C GLY A 39 14.29 8.91 10.66
N SER A 40 15.43 8.42 11.17
CA SER A 40 16.59 8.04 10.36
C SER A 40 16.21 7.17 9.15
N ALA A 41 16.88 7.37 8.01
CA ALA A 41 16.66 6.56 6.81
C ALA A 41 17.09 5.10 7.03
N ILE A 42 16.36 4.14 6.46
CA ILE A 42 16.69 2.69 6.57
C ILE A 42 17.92 2.29 5.76
N ILE A 43 18.22 3.06 4.71
CA ILE A 43 19.39 2.91 3.87
C ILE A 43 20.29 4.13 4.05
N ALA A 44 21.60 3.88 4.14
CA ALA A 44 22.61 4.92 4.19
C ALA A 44 22.74 5.61 2.82
N GLU A 45 23.45 6.74 2.80
CA GLU A 45 23.94 7.31 1.54
C GLU A 45 24.75 6.28 0.73
N PRO A 46 24.87 6.45 -0.60
CA PRO A 46 25.62 5.53 -1.44
C PRO A 46 27.00 5.18 -0.87
N ASP A 47 27.31 3.88 -0.79
CA ASP A 47 28.55 3.33 -0.22
C ASP A 47 29.26 2.48 -1.27
N ASN A 48 30.30 3.03 -1.89
CA ASN A 48 31.06 2.35 -2.94
C ASN A 48 31.74 1.05 -2.47
N SER A 49 31.93 0.83 -1.16
CA SER A 49 32.42 -0.45 -0.66
C SER A 49 31.40 -1.59 -0.81
N CYS A 50 30.13 -1.25 -1.05
CA CYS A 50 29.05 -2.19 -1.37
C CYS A 50 28.85 -2.39 -2.88
N ALA A 51 29.68 -1.78 -3.75
CA ALA A 51 29.55 -1.96 -5.20
C ALA A 51 29.81 -3.41 -5.62
N GLN A 52 28.93 -3.92 -6.47
CA GLN A 52 28.94 -5.27 -7.03
C GLN A 52 29.26 -5.27 -8.53
N SER A 53 29.32 -4.09 -9.16
CA SER A 53 29.67 -3.87 -10.55
C SER A 53 30.38 -2.52 -10.74
N SER A 54 30.85 -2.26 -11.96
CA SER A 54 31.40 -0.96 -12.37
C SER A 54 30.36 -0.02 -13.01
N ASP A 55 29.07 -0.39 -12.99
CA ASP A 55 28.00 0.43 -13.55
C ASP A 55 27.77 1.67 -12.68
N ALA A 56 27.94 2.86 -13.27
CA ALA A 56 27.76 4.13 -12.59
C ALA A 56 26.34 4.34 -12.03
N ASN A 57 25.33 3.61 -12.53
CA ASN A 57 23.95 3.70 -12.06
C ASN A 57 23.59 2.62 -11.03
N GLU A 58 24.55 1.81 -10.56
CA GLU A 58 24.26 0.71 -9.64
C GLU A 58 23.54 1.17 -8.38
N GLY A 59 23.97 2.30 -7.80
CA GLY A 59 23.55 2.72 -6.48
C GLY A 59 23.91 1.68 -5.42
N PRO A 60 25.18 1.56 -5.02
CA PRO A 60 25.56 0.63 -3.96
C PRO A 60 25.16 1.20 -2.61
N TYR A 61 24.47 0.41 -1.79
CA TYR A 61 23.86 0.88 -0.55
C TYR A 61 24.11 -0.07 0.63
N ARG A 62 23.98 0.46 1.85
CA ARG A 62 24.07 -0.28 3.11
C ARG A 62 22.85 -0.01 3.98
N PHE A 63 22.38 -1.02 4.70
CA PHE A 63 21.36 -0.83 5.73
C PHE A 63 21.92 -0.07 6.93
N THR A 64 21.14 0.86 7.47
CA THR A 64 21.48 1.60 8.69
C THR A 64 21.02 0.85 9.95
N SER A 65 21.27 1.45 11.12
CA SER A 65 20.80 0.96 12.42
C SER A 65 19.28 0.89 12.56
N VAL A 66 18.52 1.51 11.64
CA VAL A 66 17.05 1.40 11.59
C VAL A 66 16.62 -0.03 11.27
N SER A 67 17.41 -0.76 10.47
CA SER A 67 17.20 -2.19 10.26
C SER A 67 17.83 -2.97 11.41
N SER A 68 17.00 -3.39 12.38
CA SER A 68 17.44 -4.16 13.55
C SER A 68 18.21 -5.44 13.18
N LYS A 69 17.88 -6.08 12.05
CA LYS A 69 18.47 -7.35 11.63
C LYS A 69 19.66 -7.20 10.67
N TYR A 70 19.61 -6.21 9.79
CA TYR A 70 20.56 -6.10 8.67
C TYR A 70 21.46 -4.88 8.75
N SER A 71 21.41 -4.11 9.84
CA SER A 71 22.29 -2.96 10.07
C SER A 71 23.74 -3.28 9.69
N GLY A 72 24.32 -2.41 8.86
CA GLY A 72 25.69 -2.54 8.40
C GLY A 72 25.89 -3.51 7.24
N GLN A 73 24.87 -4.20 6.73
CA GLN A 73 25.01 -5.11 5.59
C GLN A 73 24.76 -4.40 4.25
N CYS A 74 25.47 -4.82 3.20
CA CYS A 74 25.28 -4.30 1.85
C CYS A 74 23.98 -4.82 1.23
N VAL A 75 23.30 -3.94 0.51
CA VAL A 75 22.15 -4.28 -0.34
C VAL A 75 22.61 -5.14 -1.52
N ASP A 76 21.76 -6.09 -1.95
CA ASP A 76 21.97 -6.85 -3.19
C ASP A 76 21.67 -6.00 -4.44
N SER A 77 22.60 -5.13 -4.81
CA SER A 77 22.49 -4.21 -5.95
C SER A 77 22.57 -4.90 -7.32
N ASN A 78 22.95 -6.18 -7.39
CA ASN A 78 22.80 -6.98 -8.61
C ASN A 78 21.34 -7.35 -8.90
N ARG A 79 20.46 -7.28 -7.90
CA ARG A 79 19.04 -7.59 -8.04
C ARG A 79 18.14 -6.38 -7.79
N PHE A 80 18.41 -5.60 -6.75
CA PHE A 80 17.56 -4.51 -6.30
C PHE A 80 18.19 -3.16 -6.64
N ARG A 81 18.00 -2.71 -7.88
CA ARG A 81 18.34 -1.34 -8.29
C ARG A 81 17.08 -0.49 -8.38
N ALA A 82 17.12 0.68 -7.79
CA ALA A 82 16.11 1.70 -8.00
C ALA A 82 16.19 2.25 -9.44
N ILE A 83 15.06 2.69 -9.98
CA ILE A 83 15.02 3.45 -11.22
C ILE A 83 15.87 4.72 -11.05
N GLN A 84 16.72 5.01 -12.03
CA GLN A 84 17.54 6.23 -12.06
C GLN A 84 17.33 7.01 -13.35
N ASN A 85 17.68 8.31 -13.31
CA ASN A 85 17.64 9.21 -14.47
C ASN A 85 16.29 9.21 -15.20
N LEU A 86 15.19 9.08 -14.45
CA LEU A 86 13.85 9.12 -15.02
C LEU A 86 13.61 10.50 -15.65
N SER A 87 13.33 10.51 -16.96
CA SER A 87 12.92 11.69 -17.70
C SER A 87 11.60 11.41 -18.41
N ILE A 88 10.54 12.10 -17.99
CA ILE A 88 9.22 12.05 -18.62
C ILE A 88 9.04 13.33 -19.44
N LYS A 89 8.97 13.19 -20.76
CA LYS A 89 8.61 14.27 -21.71
C LYS A 89 7.20 14.04 -22.23
N ALA A 90 6.71 14.92 -23.11
CA ALA A 90 5.33 14.86 -23.62
C ALA A 90 4.94 13.45 -24.13
N ASN A 91 5.78 12.88 -25.00
CA ASN A 91 5.50 11.62 -25.70
C ASN A 91 6.54 10.52 -25.45
N SER A 92 7.52 10.74 -24.57
CA SER A 92 8.55 9.75 -24.29
C SER A 92 8.95 9.70 -22.82
N VAL A 93 9.34 8.50 -22.38
CA VAL A 93 9.96 8.26 -21.08
C VAL A 93 11.31 7.60 -21.30
N VAL A 94 12.32 8.06 -20.57
CA VAL A 94 13.64 7.43 -20.50
C VAL A 94 13.97 7.14 -19.05
N LEU A 95 14.54 5.98 -18.76
CA LEU A 95 15.03 5.61 -17.44
C LEU A 95 16.22 4.66 -17.52
N ASN A 96 17.06 4.65 -16.48
CA ASN A 96 18.11 3.68 -16.25
C ASN A 96 17.68 2.63 -15.23
N ASN A 97 18.44 1.54 -15.16
CA ASN A 97 18.22 0.37 -14.31
C ASN A 97 16.95 -0.41 -14.65
N TYR A 98 16.53 -0.43 -15.92
CA TYR A 98 15.57 -1.41 -16.39
C TYR A 98 16.24 -2.79 -16.43
N GLN A 99 15.70 -3.79 -15.72
CA GLN A 99 16.33 -5.10 -15.66
C GLN A 99 15.78 -6.09 -16.70
N HIS A 100 16.68 -6.65 -17.49
CA HIS A 100 16.37 -7.62 -18.53
C HIS A 100 17.55 -8.56 -18.76
N ALA A 101 17.28 -9.86 -18.88
CA ALA A 101 18.29 -10.90 -19.13
C ALA A 101 19.47 -10.88 -18.14
N ASN A 102 19.19 -10.65 -16.85
CA ASN A 102 20.14 -10.49 -15.75
C ASN A 102 21.13 -9.32 -15.93
N GLU A 103 20.80 -8.35 -16.78
CA GLU A 103 21.57 -7.14 -17.01
C GLU A 103 20.70 -5.89 -16.80
N PHE A 104 21.33 -4.72 -16.68
CA PHE A 104 20.67 -3.43 -16.51
C PHE A 104 20.78 -2.57 -17.78
N TRP A 105 19.66 -1.92 -18.12
CA TRP A 105 19.46 -1.26 -19.40
C TRP A 105 18.90 0.15 -19.19
N GLU A 106 19.33 1.07 -20.05
CA GLU A 106 18.57 2.28 -20.34
C GLU A 106 17.35 1.87 -21.17
N ALA A 107 16.15 2.24 -20.74
CA ALA A 107 14.90 1.96 -21.43
C ALA A 107 14.23 3.24 -21.91
N ARG A 108 13.76 3.23 -23.16
CA ARG A 108 13.04 4.34 -23.80
C ARG A 108 11.66 3.87 -24.24
N PHE A 109 10.62 4.51 -23.73
CA PHE A 109 9.22 4.19 -23.99
C PHE A 109 8.54 5.34 -24.74
N SER A 110 7.67 5.01 -25.70
CA SER A 110 6.63 5.95 -26.14
C SER A 110 5.50 5.97 -25.11
N ILE A 111 5.00 7.16 -24.78
CA ILE A 111 3.86 7.36 -23.87
C ILE A 111 2.75 8.17 -24.54
N GLU A 112 2.66 8.08 -25.86
CA GLU A 112 1.46 8.49 -26.57
C GLU A 112 0.24 7.80 -25.96
N PRO A 113 -0.92 8.49 -25.81
CA PRO A 113 -2.08 7.95 -25.09
C PRO A 113 -2.55 6.57 -25.57
N THR A 114 -2.31 6.26 -26.83
CA THR A 114 -2.72 5.01 -27.48
C THR A 114 -1.67 3.90 -27.44
N ASN A 115 -0.46 4.17 -26.92
CA ASN A 115 0.64 3.20 -26.94
C ASN A 115 0.46 2.07 -25.92
N ILE A 116 -0.15 2.34 -24.77
CA ILE A 116 -0.39 1.31 -23.76
C ILE A 116 -1.64 0.52 -24.16
N GLU A 117 -1.43 -0.69 -24.69
CA GLU A 117 -2.49 -1.58 -25.17
C GLU A 117 -3.36 -2.07 -24.01
N ALA A 118 -2.73 -2.61 -22.97
CA ALA A 118 -3.38 -3.22 -21.84
C ALA A 118 -2.53 -3.04 -20.57
N VAL A 119 -3.19 -3.08 -19.42
CA VAL A 119 -2.56 -3.05 -18.10
C VAL A 119 -3.05 -4.26 -17.34
N TYR A 120 -2.12 -4.99 -16.73
CA TYR A 120 -2.42 -6.18 -15.96
C TYR A 120 -1.91 -6.01 -14.52
N LEU A 121 -2.75 -6.34 -13.55
CA LEU A 121 -2.25 -6.69 -12.24
C LEU A 121 -1.80 -8.15 -12.28
N HIS A 122 -0.54 -8.38 -11.98
CA HIS A 122 0.02 -9.71 -11.79
C HIS A 122 -0.03 -10.10 -10.33
N VAL A 123 -0.37 -11.35 -10.08
CA VAL A 123 -0.41 -11.95 -8.74
C VAL A 123 0.45 -13.21 -8.77
N VAL A 124 1.51 -13.22 -7.95
CA VAL A 124 2.41 -14.36 -7.79
C VAL A 124 2.22 -14.93 -6.39
N ARG A 125 1.54 -16.07 -6.27
CA ARG A 125 1.27 -16.72 -4.98
C ARG A 125 2.50 -17.48 -4.48
N PHE A 126 2.75 -17.44 -3.18
CA PHE A 126 3.78 -18.24 -2.54
C PHE A 126 3.36 -18.69 -1.13
N PRO A 127 3.69 -19.93 -0.73
CA PRO A 127 3.38 -20.42 0.61
C PRO A 127 4.25 -19.70 1.65
N ILE A 128 3.64 -19.24 2.74
CA ILE A 128 4.36 -18.78 3.94
C ILE A 128 4.31 -19.84 5.03
N LEU A 129 3.13 -20.44 5.22
CA LEU A 129 2.86 -21.55 6.12
C LEU A 129 2.08 -22.62 5.35
N SER A 130 1.96 -23.82 5.92
CA SER A 130 1.25 -24.95 5.29
C SER A 130 -0.19 -24.65 4.87
N VAL A 131 -0.83 -23.66 5.49
CA VAL A 131 -2.22 -23.26 5.23
C VAL A 131 -2.37 -21.81 4.74
N VAL A 132 -1.25 -21.07 4.58
CA VAL A 132 -1.27 -19.63 4.26
C VAL A 132 -0.45 -19.36 3.01
N GLU A 133 -1.12 -18.84 1.99
CA GLU A 133 -0.50 -18.40 0.74
C GLU A 133 -0.49 -16.89 0.70
N ALA A 134 0.66 -16.23 0.80
CA ALA A 134 0.73 -14.82 0.39
C ALA A 134 0.83 -14.69 -1.11
N ALA A 135 0.77 -13.44 -1.56
CA ALA A 135 1.11 -13.11 -2.91
C ALA A 135 1.99 -11.87 -2.99
N HIS A 136 2.74 -11.81 -4.08
CA HIS A 136 3.40 -10.61 -4.53
C HIS A 136 2.60 -10.04 -5.70
N THR A 137 2.27 -8.76 -5.62
CA THR A 137 1.59 -8.06 -6.71
C THR A 137 2.53 -7.12 -7.43
N GLN A 138 2.38 -7.07 -8.74
CA GLN A 138 3.18 -6.23 -9.64
C GLN A 138 2.27 -5.78 -10.79
N ILE A 139 2.63 -4.70 -11.49
CA ILE A 139 1.81 -4.15 -12.58
C ILE A 139 2.56 -4.26 -13.90
N ARG A 140 1.92 -4.84 -14.91
CA ARG A 140 2.47 -4.99 -16.27
C ARG A 140 1.74 -4.06 -17.22
N PHE A 141 2.49 -3.29 -17.99
CA PHE A 141 1.97 -2.48 -19.09
C PHE A 141 2.40 -3.14 -20.40
N LYS A 142 1.44 -3.54 -21.21
CA LYS A 142 1.68 -4.05 -22.57
C LYS A 142 1.67 -2.88 -23.56
N LEU A 143 2.66 -2.82 -24.43
CA LEU A 143 2.95 -1.71 -25.33
C LEU A 143 2.67 -2.11 -26.78
N LYS A 144 2.10 -1.19 -27.56
CA LYS A 144 1.93 -1.36 -29.03
C LYS A 144 3.23 -1.05 -29.78
N ILE A 145 3.90 0.02 -29.39
CA ILE A 145 5.22 0.41 -29.86
C ILE A 145 6.24 -0.13 -28.85
N PRO A 146 7.14 -1.03 -29.28
CA PRO A 146 8.15 -1.62 -28.40
C PRO A 146 9.03 -0.56 -27.74
N ALA A 147 9.31 -0.74 -26.45
CA ALA A 147 10.36 -0.04 -25.75
C ALA A 147 11.72 -0.35 -26.39
N GLN A 148 12.56 0.67 -26.53
CA GLN A 148 13.93 0.52 -27.00
C GLN A 148 14.85 0.42 -25.80
N LEU A 149 15.68 -0.62 -25.75
CA LEU A 149 16.63 -0.85 -24.68
C LEU A 149 18.07 -0.70 -25.17
N LYS A 150 18.93 -0.12 -24.32
CA LYS A 150 20.38 -0.09 -24.50
C LYS A 150 21.07 -0.54 -23.21
N ASN A 151 21.81 -1.63 -23.27
CA ASN A 151 22.51 -2.20 -22.13
C ASN A 151 23.55 -1.20 -21.61
N GLN A 152 23.54 -0.95 -20.30
CA GLN A 152 24.37 0.09 -19.68
C GLN A 152 25.86 -0.26 -19.66
N SER A 153 26.20 -1.56 -19.66
CA SER A 153 27.60 -2.02 -19.58
C SER A 153 28.18 -2.40 -20.94
N SER A 154 27.41 -3.10 -21.78
CA SER A 154 27.88 -3.65 -23.06
C SER A 154 27.45 -2.83 -24.28
N GLY A 155 26.50 -1.90 -24.14
CA GLY A 155 25.96 -1.13 -25.25
C GLY A 155 25.06 -1.90 -26.22
N LYS A 156 24.83 -3.20 -25.98
CA LYS A 156 23.86 -4.03 -26.74
C LYS A 156 22.49 -3.36 -26.78
N THR A 157 21.73 -3.62 -27.84
CA THR A 157 20.37 -3.11 -27.99
C THR A 157 19.35 -4.24 -27.99
N ALA A 158 18.15 -3.95 -27.50
CA ALA A 158 17.02 -4.89 -27.50
C ALA A 158 15.71 -4.10 -27.60
N THR A 159 14.61 -4.80 -27.87
CA THR A 159 13.27 -4.21 -27.84
C THR A 159 12.30 -5.08 -27.06
N LEU A 160 11.34 -4.48 -26.37
CA LEU A 160 10.33 -5.19 -25.58
C LEU A 160 8.96 -4.55 -25.73
N ASN A 161 7.92 -5.39 -25.85
CA ASN A 161 6.53 -4.93 -25.97
C ASN A 161 5.84 -4.76 -24.61
N GLU A 162 6.62 -4.58 -23.55
CA GLU A 162 6.10 -4.55 -22.19
C GLU A 162 7.06 -3.94 -21.18
N VAL A 163 6.50 -3.55 -20.05
CA VAL A 163 7.23 -3.17 -18.85
C VAL A 163 6.47 -3.66 -17.64
N LEU A 164 7.19 -4.33 -16.75
CA LEU A 164 6.70 -4.80 -15.48
C LEU A 164 7.28 -3.89 -14.39
N ILE A 165 6.43 -3.31 -13.56
CA ILE A 165 6.86 -2.53 -12.40
C ILE A 165 6.41 -3.26 -11.13
N SER A 166 7.38 -3.51 -10.24
CA SER A 166 7.16 -4.15 -8.95
C SER A 166 7.70 -3.26 -7.83
N PHE A 167 7.03 -3.27 -6.69
CA PHE A 167 7.56 -2.66 -5.46
C PHE A 167 8.00 -3.79 -4.53
N GLU A 168 9.29 -3.88 -4.23
CA GLU A 168 9.88 -5.07 -3.61
C GLU A 168 10.62 -4.73 -2.32
N ALA A 169 10.66 -5.71 -1.42
CA ALA A 169 11.49 -5.66 -0.23
C ALA A 169 12.96 -5.87 -0.63
N VAL A 170 13.78 -4.83 -0.45
CA VAL A 170 15.23 -4.90 -0.62
C VAL A 170 15.84 -5.68 0.53
N ARG A 171 16.75 -6.60 0.21
CA ARG A 171 17.43 -7.47 1.16
C ARG A 171 18.94 -7.48 0.92
N PRO A 172 19.74 -7.87 1.92
CA PRO A 172 21.16 -8.12 1.69
C PRO A 172 21.38 -9.26 0.71
N LYS A 173 22.58 -9.31 0.14
CA LYS A 173 23.01 -10.39 -0.76
C LYS A 173 22.84 -11.75 -0.09
N ASP A 174 22.35 -12.72 -0.86
CA ASP A 174 22.16 -14.13 -0.46
C ASP A 174 21.18 -14.35 0.70
N GLN A 175 20.45 -13.31 1.13
CA GLN A 175 19.41 -13.45 2.15
C GLN A 175 18.04 -13.70 1.49
N PRO A 176 17.30 -14.77 1.84
CA PRO A 176 15.94 -14.93 1.37
C PRO A 176 15.02 -13.88 2.00
N TYR A 177 13.88 -13.63 1.36
CA TYR A 177 12.84 -12.81 1.97
C TYR A 177 12.18 -13.60 3.10
N ASN A 178 12.00 -12.96 4.25
CA ASN A 178 11.28 -13.53 5.38
C ASN A 178 10.06 -12.64 5.70
N PHE A 179 8.87 -13.24 5.61
CA PHE A 179 7.61 -12.50 5.78
C PHE A 179 7.50 -11.83 7.15
N ALA A 180 7.93 -12.51 8.22
CA ALA A 180 7.90 -11.98 9.59
C ALA A 180 8.90 -10.84 9.78
N LEU A 181 10.11 -10.93 9.20
CA LEU A 181 11.07 -9.82 9.22
C LEU A 181 10.56 -8.60 8.44
N GLY A 182 9.79 -8.83 7.38
CA GLY A 182 9.12 -7.78 6.63
C GLY A 182 8.04 -7.06 7.43
N ALA A 183 7.37 -7.72 8.38
CA ALA A 183 6.43 -7.03 9.29
C ALA A 183 7.15 -6.10 10.29
N LEU A 184 8.45 -6.33 10.54
CA LEU A 184 9.29 -5.60 11.50
C LEU A 184 10.20 -4.56 10.84
N THR A 185 9.83 -4.05 9.66
CA THR A 185 10.53 -2.95 8.95
C THR A 185 12.04 -3.16 8.76
N ASN A 186 12.50 -4.41 8.61
CA ASN A 186 13.93 -4.71 8.42
C ASN A 186 14.42 -4.52 6.97
N TYR A 187 13.48 -4.41 6.04
CA TYR A 187 13.76 -4.24 4.61
C TYR A 187 13.42 -2.83 4.19
N ALA A 188 14.15 -2.30 3.20
CA ALA A 188 13.72 -1.11 2.49
C ALA A 188 12.77 -1.51 1.34
N ILE A 189 11.96 -0.57 0.83
CA ILE A 189 11.13 -0.78 -0.35
C ILE A 189 11.79 -0.13 -1.57
N VAL A 190 11.78 -0.82 -2.70
CA VAL A 190 12.27 -0.31 -4.00
C VAL A 190 11.23 -0.50 -5.09
N GLY A 191 11.05 0.50 -5.95
CA GLY A 191 10.33 0.33 -7.21
C GLY A 191 11.28 -0.10 -8.32
N ARG A 192 11.08 -1.31 -8.89
CA ARG A 192 11.90 -1.87 -9.97
C ARG A 192 11.12 -1.85 -11.28
N ALA A 193 11.79 -1.47 -12.37
CA ALA A 193 11.30 -1.68 -13.73
C ALA A 193 12.02 -2.88 -14.35
N THR A 194 11.27 -3.89 -14.78
CA THR A 194 11.83 -5.15 -15.30
C THR A 194 11.06 -5.63 -16.52
N SER A 195 11.66 -6.54 -17.28
CA SER A 195 10.92 -7.34 -18.27
C SER A 195 10.19 -8.49 -17.59
N SER A 196 9.03 -8.93 -18.11
CA SER A 196 8.34 -10.08 -17.51
C SER A 196 9.14 -11.38 -17.67
N ALA A 197 9.95 -11.49 -18.74
CA ALA A 197 10.90 -12.59 -18.91
C ALA A 197 11.96 -12.63 -17.80
N GLN A 198 12.50 -11.47 -17.40
CA GLN A 198 13.38 -11.37 -16.22
C GLN A 198 12.64 -11.86 -14.97
N ARG A 199 11.38 -11.46 -14.81
CA ARG A 199 10.60 -11.85 -13.63
C ARG A 199 10.35 -13.35 -13.55
N LEU A 200 10.13 -14.03 -14.67
CA LEU A 200 10.03 -15.50 -14.71
C LEU A 200 11.32 -16.21 -14.30
N VAL A 201 12.49 -15.64 -14.60
CA VAL A 201 13.76 -16.18 -14.11
C VAL A 201 13.87 -16.04 -12.59
N GLU A 202 13.32 -14.95 -12.04
CA GLU A 202 13.34 -14.69 -10.59
C GLU A 202 12.25 -15.43 -9.80
N SER A 203 11.14 -15.81 -10.45
CA SER A 203 9.97 -16.44 -9.84
C SER A 203 9.75 -17.83 -10.40
N GLN A 204 9.81 -18.85 -9.54
CA GLN A 204 9.41 -20.21 -9.89
C GLN A 204 7.90 -20.44 -9.80
N ALA A 205 7.16 -19.47 -9.26
CA ALA A 205 5.71 -19.56 -9.10
C ALA A 205 4.98 -18.96 -10.32
N PRO A 206 3.84 -19.54 -10.73
CA PRO A 206 3.03 -19.02 -11.82
C PRO A 206 2.60 -17.56 -11.60
N MET A 207 2.63 -16.76 -12.67
CA MET A 207 2.16 -15.37 -12.63
C MET A 207 0.73 -15.27 -13.17
N GLU A 208 -0.25 -15.18 -12.26
CA GLU A 208 -1.65 -14.94 -12.62
C GLU A 208 -1.81 -13.52 -13.18
N GLN A 209 -2.65 -13.34 -14.20
CA GLN A 209 -2.85 -12.04 -14.86
C GLN A 209 -4.32 -11.60 -14.79
N TYR A 210 -4.53 -10.38 -14.30
CA TYR A 210 -5.82 -9.73 -14.20
C TYR A 210 -5.80 -8.45 -15.03
N GLU A 211 -6.50 -8.45 -16.17
CA GLU A 211 -6.57 -7.27 -17.04
C GLU A 211 -7.45 -6.20 -16.38
N LEU A 212 -6.96 -4.95 -16.39
CA LEU A 212 -7.63 -3.82 -15.79
C LEU A 212 -8.47 -3.08 -16.84
N ASP A 213 -9.71 -2.75 -16.48
CA ASP A 213 -10.64 -1.96 -17.30
C ASP A 213 -10.35 -0.46 -17.13
N LEU A 214 -9.37 0.03 -17.90
CA LEU A 214 -8.88 1.41 -17.88
C LEU A 214 -9.11 2.08 -19.24
N ALA A 215 -9.51 3.35 -19.23
CA ALA A 215 -9.48 4.18 -20.44
C ALA A 215 -8.03 4.42 -20.92
N PRO A 216 -7.78 4.70 -22.21
CA PRO A 216 -6.43 4.92 -22.75
C PRO A 216 -5.62 5.98 -21.98
N GLU A 217 -6.26 7.07 -21.59
CA GLU A 217 -5.66 8.17 -20.83
C GLU A 217 -5.28 7.71 -19.43
N GLU A 218 -6.13 6.90 -18.78
CA GLU A 218 -5.86 6.35 -17.45
C GLU A 218 -4.71 5.35 -17.46
N LYS A 219 -4.59 4.52 -18.51
CA LYS A 219 -3.43 3.62 -18.68
C LYS A 219 -2.12 4.42 -18.70
N THR A 220 -2.10 5.49 -19.50
CA THR A 220 -0.94 6.37 -19.64
C THR A 220 -0.63 7.14 -18.35
N GLN A 221 -1.67 7.65 -17.67
CA GLN A 221 -1.53 8.30 -16.37
C GLN A 221 -0.98 7.34 -15.32
N LEU A 222 -1.56 6.14 -15.19
CA LEU A 222 -1.11 5.12 -14.24
C LEU A 222 0.34 4.73 -14.51
N PHE A 223 0.74 4.57 -15.78
CA PHE A 223 2.13 4.27 -16.13
C PHE A 223 3.10 5.36 -15.67
N LYS A 224 2.79 6.63 -15.98
CA LYS A 224 3.59 7.79 -15.55
C LYS A 224 3.69 7.85 -14.03
N SER A 225 2.55 7.79 -13.33
CA SER A 225 2.50 7.84 -11.87
C SER A 225 3.29 6.71 -11.24
N THR A 226 3.22 5.50 -11.81
CA THR A 226 3.95 4.33 -11.28
C THR A 226 5.46 4.51 -11.42
N LEU A 227 5.95 4.99 -12.56
CA LEU A 227 7.39 5.25 -12.76
C LEU A 227 7.91 6.38 -11.89
N THR A 228 7.16 7.49 -11.81
CA THR A 228 7.49 8.61 -10.93
C THR A 228 7.57 8.14 -9.49
N HIS A 229 6.54 7.43 -9.01
CA HIS A 229 6.52 6.94 -7.63
C HIS A 229 7.62 5.92 -7.33
N ALA A 230 7.91 5.01 -8.25
CA ALA A 230 9.03 4.07 -8.13
C ALA A 230 10.39 4.78 -8.03
N THR A 231 10.57 5.88 -8.77
CA THR A 231 11.78 6.71 -8.72
C THR A 231 11.86 7.52 -7.42
N ASP A 232 10.75 8.12 -7.00
CA ASP A 232 10.67 8.95 -5.79
C ASP A 232 10.95 8.12 -4.53
N ILE A 233 10.41 6.90 -4.47
CA ILE A 233 10.69 5.92 -3.43
C ILE A 233 12.20 5.64 -3.36
N GLY A 234 12.83 5.40 -4.52
CA GLY A 234 14.22 4.99 -4.59
C GLY A 234 14.44 3.74 -3.73
N ILE A 235 15.26 3.87 -2.68
CA ILE A 235 15.39 2.88 -1.59
C ILE A 235 15.33 3.56 -0.22
N LYS A 236 14.56 4.65 -0.11
CA LYS A 236 14.57 5.53 1.08
C LYS A 236 13.62 5.06 2.18
N TYR A 237 12.55 4.36 1.81
CA TYR A 237 11.45 4.02 2.69
C TYR A 237 11.56 2.58 3.19
N THR A 238 10.95 2.30 4.33
CA THR A 238 10.86 0.95 4.87
C THR A 238 9.80 0.16 4.10
N TYR A 239 10.11 -1.09 3.78
CA TYR A 239 9.10 -2.08 3.40
C TYR A 239 8.50 -2.65 4.67
N ASN A 240 7.17 -2.63 4.76
CA ASN A 240 6.45 -3.36 5.77
C ASN A 240 5.46 -4.29 5.09
N THR A 241 5.51 -5.58 5.41
CA THR A 241 4.60 -6.62 4.87
C THR A 241 3.11 -6.23 4.92
N LEU A 242 2.71 -5.34 5.82
CA LEU A 242 1.35 -4.83 5.96
C LEU A 242 1.14 -3.54 5.16
N ARG A 243 1.95 -2.51 5.43
CA ARG A 243 1.95 -1.23 4.71
C ARG A 243 3.16 -0.36 5.10
N PRO A 244 3.92 0.19 4.15
CA PRO A 244 3.80 0.01 2.69
C PRO A 244 4.45 -1.28 2.19
N ASN A 245 3.77 -2.01 1.30
CA ASN A 245 4.26 -3.20 0.60
C ASN A 245 3.98 -3.15 -0.91
N CYS A 246 4.29 -4.24 -1.62
CA CYS A 246 4.07 -4.39 -3.05
C CYS A 246 2.64 -4.08 -3.52
N THR A 247 1.65 -4.43 -2.72
CA THR A 247 0.22 -4.35 -3.04
C THR A 247 -0.37 -3.02 -2.63
N THR A 248 -0.14 -2.59 -1.39
CA THR A 248 -0.67 -1.32 -0.90
C THR A 248 -0.16 -0.16 -1.75
N THR A 249 1.11 -0.21 -2.18
CA THR A 249 1.69 0.83 -3.03
C THR A 249 1.04 0.87 -4.41
N LEU A 250 0.71 -0.28 -5.00
CA LEU A 250 0.00 -0.32 -6.29
C LEU A 250 -1.43 0.19 -6.17
N PHE A 251 -2.15 -0.16 -5.10
CA PHE A 251 -3.50 0.37 -4.88
C PHE A 251 -3.51 1.85 -4.57
N ASP A 252 -2.52 2.36 -3.82
CA ASP A 252 -2.37 3.81 -3.62
C ASP A 252 -2.23 4.53 -4.97
N LEU A 253 -1.45 3.97 -5.91
CA LEU A 253 -1.30 4.51 -7.26
C LEU A 253 -2.59 4.43 -8.09
N ILE A 254 -3.31 3.30 -8.04
CA ILE A 254 -4.61 3.13 -8.70
C ILE A 254 -5.60 4.17 -8.16
N ASP A 255 -5.64 4.37 -6.85
CA ASP A 255 -6.57 5.28 -6.19
C ASP A 255 -6.27 6.76 -6.49
N THR A 256 -5.09 7.08 -7.06
CA THR A 256 -4.81 8.43 -7.60
C THR A 256 -5.50 8.74 -8.93
N LEU A 257 -6.07 7.75 -9.61
CA LEU A 257 -6.78 7.96 -10.87
C LEU A 257 -8.02 8.85 -10.65
N PRO A 258 -8.37 9.75 -11.58
CA PRO A 258 -9.45 10.72 -11.38
C PRO A 258 -10.79 10.09 -11.02
N ARG A 259 -11.10 8.90 -11.55
CA ARG A 259 -12.36 8.20 -11.25
C ARG A 259 -12.40 7.57 -9.85
N PHE A 260 -11.28 7.43 -9.15
CA PHE A 260 -11.17 6.75 -7.85
C PHE A 260 -10.73 7.68 -6.71
N ASN A 261 -10.12 8.82 -7.04
CA ASN A 261 -9.60 9.77 -6.05
C ASN A 261 -10.66 10.14 -4.99
N GLY A 262 -10.36 9.80 -3.74
CA GLY A 262 -11.22 10.05 -2.57
C GLY A 262 -12.47 9.17 -2.46
N LYS A 263 -12.68 8.19 -3.35
CA LYS A 263 -13.89 7.34 -3.36
C LYS A 263 -13.75 6.05 -2.57
N PHE A 264 -12.53 5.57 -2.39
CA PHE A 264 -12.25 4.31 -1.70
C PHE A 264 -11.35 4.56 -0.48
N PRO A 265 -11.54 3.79 0.61
CA PRO A 265 -10.57 3.77 1.68
C PRO A 265 -9.24 3.22 1.15
N GLN A 266 -8.14 3.62 1.79
CA GLN A 266 -6.82 3.08 1.49
C GLN A 266 -6.85 1.56 1.57
N PHE A 267 -6.26 0.91 0.57
CA PHE A 267 -6.10 -0.53 0.60
C PHE A 267 -5.10 -0.92 1.71
N LEU A 268 -5.52 -1.85 2.55
CA LEU A 268 -4.71 -2.43 3.62
C LEU A 268 -4.53 -3.92 3.32
N THR A 269 -3.29 -4.40 3.40
CA THR A 269 -3.04 -5.84 3.42
C THR A 269 -3.45 -6.37 4.78
N VAL A 270 -4.29 -7.40 4.78
CA VAL A 270 -4.74 -8.11 5.99
C VAL A 270 -4.05 -9.45 6.03
N ILE A 271 -3.61 -9.89 7.21
CA ILE A 271 -3.09 -11.24 7.36
C ILE A 271 -4.26 -12.21 7.59
N SER A 272 -4.76 -12.73 6.48
CA SER A 272 -5.64 -13.91 6.44
C SER A 272 -5.01 -15.00 5.56
N ASN A 273 -5.78 -16.00 5.17
CA ASN A 273 -5.35 -17.25 4.54
C ASN A 273 -4.79 -17.02 3.14
N ASP A 274 -5.31 -15.97 2.52
CA ASP A 274 -4.75 -15.36 1.33
C ASP A 274 -4.64 -13.86 1.57
N PRO A 275 -3.60 -13.42 2.30
CA PRO A 275 -3.54 -12.08 2.86
C PRO A 275 -3.39 -11.00 1.78
N VAL A 276 -3.07 -11.40 0.55
CA VAL A 276 -2.75 -10.47 -0.54
C VAL A 276 -3.56 -10.75 -1.79
N ALA A 277 -3.59 -11.98 -2.32
CA ALA A 277 -4.14 -12.20 -3.66
C ALA A 277 -5.65 -11.99 -3.71
N GLN A 278 -6.42 -12.75 -2.91
CA GLN A 278 -7.87 -12.63 -2.91
C GLN A 278 -8.36 -11.21 -2.51
N PRO A 279 -7.83 -10.57 -1.44
CA PRO A 279 -8.16 -9.19 -1.12
C PRO A 279 -7.85 -8.21 -2.26
N SER A 280 -6.74 -8.38 -2.98
CA SER A 280 -6.41 -7.54 -4.14
C SER A 280 -7.44 -7.72 -5.26
N ILE A 281 -7.79 -8.97 -5.57
CA ILE A 281 -8.76 -9.30 -6.61
C ILE A 281 -10.13 -8.70 -6.26
N ASP A 282 -10.58 -8.82 -5.01
CA ASP A 282 -11.86 -8.26 -4.58
C ASP A 282 -11.82 -6.74 -4.51
N ALA A 283 -10.68 -6.13 -4.15
CA ALA A 283 -10.49 -4.70 -4.23
C ALA A 283 -10.56 -4.16 -5.67
N LEU A 284 -10.06 -4.91 -6.67
CA LEU A 284 -10.24 -4.57 -8.09
C LEU A 284 -11.72 -4.66 -8.52
N LYS A 285 -12.44 -5.71 -8.09
CA LYS A 285 -13.88 -5.87 -8.38
C LYS A 285 -14.71 -4.74 -7.78
N THR A 286 -14.49 -4.42 -6.51
CA THR A 286 -15.22 -3.36 -5.80
C THR A 286 -14.99 -1.99 -6.43
N ARG A 287 -13.80 -1.77 -7.02
CA ARG A 287 -13.50 -0.56 -7.80
C ARG A 287 -14.08 -0.56 -9.21
N GLY A 288 -14.70 -1.65 -9.66
CA GLY A 288 -15.11 -1.82 -11.05
C GLY A 288 -13.92 -1.78 -12.02
N LEU A 289 -12.72 -2.14 -11.55
CA LEU A 289 -11.47 -2.06 -12.30
C LEU A 289 -11.09 -3.40 -12.92
N LEU A 290 -11.61 -4.51 -12.41
CA LEU A 290 -11.31 -5.84 -12.93
C LEU A 290 -12.10 -6.09 -14.22
N LYS A 291 -11.40 -6.14 -15.36
CA LYS A 291 -12.02 -6.51 -16.65
C LYS A 291 -12.22 -8.02 -16.74
N GLN A 292 -11.13 -8.77 -16.59
CA GLN A 292 -11.12 -10.23 -16.68
C GLN A 292 -9.84 -10.82 -16.10
N ARG A 293 -9.89 -12.10 -15.70
CA ARG A 293 -8.70 -12.92 -15.52
C ARG A 293 -8.34 -13.56 -16.87
N VAL A 294 -7.10 -13.41 -17.29
CA VAL A 294 -6.59 -14.02 -18.53
C VAL A 294 -5.64 -15.16 -18.20
N GLN A 295 -5.08 -15.80 -19.23
CA GLN A 295 -4.06 -16.82 -19.06
C GLN A 295 -2.91 -16.33 -18.17
N ASN A 296 -2.26 -17.26 -17.47
CA ASN A 296 -1.01 -16.94 -16.78
C ASN A 296 0.04 -16.46 -17.79
N PHE A 297 1.01 -15.69 -17.34
CA PHE A 297 2.00 -15.10 -18.25
C PHE A 297 2.83 -16.16 -18.99
N GLU A 298 3.11 -17.29 -18.36
CA GLU A 298 3.84 -18.42 -18.96
C GLU A 298 3.07 -19.05 -20.13
N ASP A 299 1.74 -19.04 -20.08
CA ASP A 299 0.88 -19.51 -21.17
C ASP A 299 0.89 -18.51 -22.34
N GLU A 300 0.87 -17.20 -22.04
CA GLU A 300 0.97 -16.14 -23.05
C GLU A 300 2.27 -16.23 -23.85
N LEU A 301 3.40 -16.52 -23.20
CA LEU A 301 4.69 -16.74 -23.87
C LEU A 301 4.68 -17.93 -24.84
N LYS A 302 3.78 -18.89 -24.62
CA LYS A 302 3.58 -20.05 -25.52
C LYS A 302 2.55 -19.75 -26.62
N GLY A 303 2.10 -18.51 -26.74
CA GLY A 303 1.06 -18.09 -27.69
C GLY A 303 -0.35 -18.52 -27.29
N VAL A 304 -0.56 -18.99 -26.07
CA VAL A 304 -1.89 -19.35 -25.57
C VAL A 304 -2.60 -18.08 -25.12
N SER A 305 -3.77 -17.81 -25.67
CA SER A 305 -4.63 -16.69 -25.28
C SER A 305 -6.01 -17.22 -24.89
N ARG A 306 -6.42 -16.99 -23.64
CA ARG A 306 -7.73 -17.42 -23.12
C ARG A 306 -8.14 -16.60 -21.91
N THR A 307 -9.42 -16.29 -21.84
CA THR A 307 -10.04 -15.81 -20.60
C THR A 307 -10.21 -16.99 -19.64
N LEU A 308 -9.83 -16.81 -18.38
CA LEU A 308 -9.98 -17.82 -17.34
C LEU A 308 -11.13 -17.44 -16.42
N ALA A 309 -11.77 -18.45 -15.83
CA ALA A 309 -12.71 -18.22 -14.74
C ALA A 309 -12.00 -17.56 -13.55
N MET A 310 -12.70 -16.65 -12.89
CA MET A 310 -12.23 -16.07 -11.63
C MET A 310 -12.02 -17.19 -10.61
N PRO A 311 -10.94 -17.15 -9.81
CA PRO A 311 -10.75 -18.13 -8.75
C PRO A 311 -11.98 -18.09 -7.83
N GLN A 312 -12.63 -19.23 -7.62
CA GLN A 312 -13.69 -19.38 -6.62
C GLN A 312 -13.13 -19.81 -5.25
N LYS A 313 -11.80 -19.87 -5.10
CA LYS A 313 -11.15 -20.39 -3.90
C LYS A 313 -11.49 -19.48 -2.71
N LYS A 314 -12.48 -19.89 -1.92
CA LYS A 314 -12.61 -19.44 -0.54
C LYS A 314 -11.38 -19.96 0.18
N SER A 315 -10.53 -19.04 0.61
CA SER A 315 -9.37 -19.41 1.39
C SER A 315 -9.89 -19.89 2.76
N ASN A 316 -9.44 -21.04 3.26
CA ASN A 316 -9.93 -21.58 4.53
C ASN A 316 -9.39 -20.73 5.67
N PRO A 317 -10.23 -20.13 6.53
CA PRO A 317 -9.83 -19.21 7.60
C PRO A 317 -8.77 -19.84 8.55
N ILE A 318 -7.60 -19.19 8.69
CA ILE A 318 -6.46 -19.53 9.57
C ILE A 318 -6.91 -19.34 11.01
N LEU A 319 -7.59 -18.23 11.25
CA LEU A 319 -8.36 -18.07 12.47
C LEU A 319 -9.56 -18.98 12.31
N PRO A 320 -9.89 -19.86 13.27
CA PRO A 320 -11.12 -20.62 13.19
C PRO A 320 -12.26 -19.64 12.90
N GLU A 321 -13.09 -19.97 11.92
CA GLU A 321 -14.38 -19.30 11.72
C GLU A 321 -15.13 -19.53 13.03
N VAL A 322 -15.02 -18.59 13.97
CA VAL A 322 -15.80 -18.64 15.20
C VAL A 322 -17.20 -18.26 14.76
N ALA A 323 -18.02 -19.27 14.46
CA ALA A 323 -19.38 -19.09 13.98
C ALA A 323 -20.07 -17.98 14.79
N GLY A 324 -20.37 -16.86 14.14
CA GLY A 324 -21.04 -15.71 14.74
C GLY A 324 -20.18 -14.65 15.46
N LYS A 325 -18.83 -14.62 15.34
CA LYS A 325 -17.99 -13.65 16.08
C LYS A 325 -16.91 -12.99 15.22
N ASN A 326 -17.19 -11.79 14.69
CA ASN A 326 -16.16 -10.84 14.25
C ASN A 326 -15.42 -10.31 15.49
N TRP A 327 -14.14 -9.97 15.41
CA TRP A 327 -13.46 -9.26 16.51
C TRP A 327 -13.54 -7.76 16.25
N SER A 328 -13.56 -6.92 17.28
CA SER A 328 -13.57 -5.48 17.11
C SER A 328 -12.66 -4.78 18.08
N LEU A 329 -11.83 -3.87 17.59
CA LEU A 329 -11.13 -2.94 18.46
C LEU A 329 -12.05 -1.76 18.73
N VAL A 330 -12.46 -1.61 19.99
CA VAL A 330 -13.28 -0.49 20.46
C VAL A 330 -12.36 0.49 21.17
N VAL A 331 -12.44 1.75 20.75
CA VAL A 331 -11.79 2.88 21.41
C VAL A 331 -12.90 3.75 21.99
N THR A 332 -12.95 3.88 23.30
CA THR A 332 -13.88 4.81 23.95
C THR A 332 -13.21 6.16 24.11
N LEU A 333 -13.89 7.20 23.64
CA LEU A 333 -13.46 8.58 23.83
C LEU A 333 -14.32 9.23 24.92
N PRO A 334 -13.77 10.19 25.67
CA PRO A 334 -14.56 10.93 26.64
C PRO A 334 -15.64 11.76 25.95
N ASN A 335 -16.67 12.13 26.73
CA ASN A 335 -17.76 12.97 26.25
C ASN A 335 -17.26 14.34 25.78
N LEU A 336 -17.19 14.53 24.45
CA LEU A 336 -16.67 15.74 23.83
C LEU A 336 -17.50 17.00 24.14
N ALA A 337 -18.77 16.85 24.53
CA ALA A 337 -19.69 17.96 24.77
C ALA A 337 -19.28 18.86 25.95
N ASN A 338 -18.49 18.33 26.90
CA ASN A 338 -18.08 19.05 28.11
C ASN A 338 -16.62 19.50 28.07
N LEU A 339 -16.01 19.50 26.88
CA LEU A 339 -14.61 19.81 26.67
C LEU A 339 -14.44 21.16 26.01
N THR A 340 -13.36 21.85 26.38
CA THR A 340 -12.89 23.03 25.65
C THR A 340 -12.49 22.65 24.22
N GLN A 341 -12.48 23.63 23.31
CA GLN A 341 -12.07 23.40 21.93
C GLN A 341 -10.65 22.81 21.82
N GLN A 342 -9.74 23.22 22.70
CA GLN A 342 -8.36 22.71 22.74
C GLN A 342 -8.32 21.23 23.14
N GLU A 343 -9.11 20.82 24.14
CA GLU A 343 -9.21 19.43 24.58
C GLU A 343 -9.89 18.54 23.52
N GLN A 344 -10.92 19.06 22.84
CA GLN A 344 -11.55 18.37 21.70
C GLN A 344 -10.55 18.11 20.58
N LEU A 345 -9.73 19.11 20.22
CA LEU A 345 -8.67 18.95 19.20
C LEU A 345 -7.59 17.94 19.63
N ALA A 346 -7.20 17.94 20.91
CA ALA A 346 -6.25 16.97 21.44
C ALA A 346 -6.81 15.53 21.35
N ILE A 347 -8.08 15.33 21.69
CA ILE A 347 -8.74 14.02 21.59
C ILE A 347 -8.92 13.59 20.14
N LEU A 348 -9.29 14.50 19.23
CA LEU A 348 -9.36 14.20 17.80
C LEU A 348 -8.00 13.80 17.23
N LYS A 349 -6.91 14.40 17.71
CA LYS A 349 -5.54 14.00 17.35
C LYS A 349 -5.20 12.59 17.86
N ILE A 350 -5.51 12.28 19.13
CA ILE A 350 -5.36 10.92 19.69
C ILE A 350 -6.18 9.91 18.90
N ARG A 351 -7.46 10.23 18.62
CA ARG A 351 -8.36 9.42 17.80
C ARG A 351 -7.73 9.14 16.44
N THR A 352 -7.30 10.18 15.73
CA THR A 352 -6.70 10.05 14.39
C THR A 352 -5.46 9.16 14.40
N GLU A 353 -4.58 9.30 15.40
CA GLU A 353 -3.40 8.45 15.54
C GLU A 353 -3.77 6.99 15.91
N LEU A 354 -4.79 6.78 16.75
CA LEU A 354 -5.35 5.45 17.02
C LEU A 354 -5.92 4.81 15.75
N LEU A 355 -6.72 5.55 14.98
CA LEU A 355 -7.32 5.08 13.73
C LEU A 355 -6.23 4.68 12.72
N ARG A 356 -5.08 5.36 12.77
CA ARG A 356 -3.93 5.11 11.90
C ARG A 356 -3.07 3.93 12.36
N LYS A 357 -2.81 3.81 13.66
CA LYS A 357 -1.84 2.87 14.23
C LYS A 357 -2.46 1.53 14.64
N ALA A 358 -3.69 1.53 15.11
CA ALA A 358 -4.28 0.34 15.70
C ALA A 358 -4.57 -0.78 14.68
N PRO A 359 -5.02 -0.50 13.43
CA PRO A 359 -5.08 -1.52 12.39
C PRO A 359 -3.71 -2.16 12.12
N LEU A 360 -2.63 -1.36 12.12
CA LEU A 360 -1.26 -1.85 11.91
C LEU A 360 -0.79 -2.74 13.06
N ALA A 361 -1.15 -2.41 14.30
CA ALA A 361 -0.82 -3.23 15.47
C ALA A 361 -1.59 -4.57 15.47
N LEU A 362 -2.89 -4.55 15.17
CA LEU A 362 -3.73 -5.76 15.05
C LEU A 362 -3.29 -6.66 13.89
N GLN A 363 -2.82 -6.07 12.80
CA GLN A 363 -2.23 -6.81 11.69
C GLN A 363 -0.83 -7.34 12.03
N GLY A 364 -0.05 -6.60 12.83
CA GLY A 364 1.23 -7.04 13.40
C GLY A 364 1.07 -8.28 14.28
N LEU A 365 0.00 -8.33 15.08
CA LEU A 365 -0.43 -9.50 15.86
C LEU A 365 -0.59 -10.73 14.97
N GLY A 366 -1.35 -10.62 13.87
CA GLY A 366 -1.51 -11.71 12.90
C GLY A 366 -0.17 -12.17 12.30
N SER A 367 0.72 -11.24 11.96
CA SER A 367 2.07 -11.53 11.43
C SER A 367 2.92 -12.34 12.40
N ALA A 368 2.87 -11.94 13.67
CA ALA A 368 3.69 -12.48 14.72
C ALA A 368 3.14 -13.85 15.18
N MET A 369 1.81 -14.05 15.18
CA MET A 369 1.19 -15.37 15.40
C MET A 369 1.58 -16.38 14.31
N MET A 370 1.78 -15.94 13.07
CA MET A 370 2.28 -16.80 11.99
C MET A 370 3.76 -17.21 12.14
N LYS A 371 4.57 -16.40 12.84
CA LYS A 371 5.99 -16.72 13.10
C LYS A 371 6.14 -17.90 14.07
N GLU A 372 5.16 -18.10 14.94
CA GLU A 372 5.13 -19.13 15.98
C GLU A 372 4.12 -20.23 15.68
N ALA A 373 4.09 -20.77 14.45
CA ALA A 373 3.36 -22.01 14.19
C ALA A 373 3.96 -23.16 15.05
N GLY A 374 3.46 -23.28 16.29
CA GLY A 374 3.97 -24.16 17.37
C GLY A 374 4.32 -23.48 18.70
N GLY A 375 4.27 -22.14 18.81
CA GLY A 375 4.57 -21.38 20.04
C GLY A 375 3.33 -20.85 20.77
N ASP A 376 3.52 -20.41 22.02
CA ASP A 376 2.46 -19.87 22.87
C ASP A 376 2.03 -18.48 22.41
N ALA A 377 1.01 -18.45 21.54
CA ALA A 377 0.37 -17.26 21.00
C ALA A 377 0.02 -16.20 22.07
N SER A 378 -0.16 -16.58 23.34
CA SER A 378 -0.49 -15.65 24.43
C SER A 378 0.66 -14.69 24.76
N SER A 379 1.91 -15.15 24.73
CA SER A 379 3.10 -14.34 25.02
C SER A 379 3.32 -13.24 23.97
N LEU A 380 3.03 -13.58 22.72
CA LEU A 380 3.24 -12.74 21.56
C LEU A 380 2.08 -11.77 21.32
N ILE A 381 0.86 -12.17 21.69
CA ILE A 381 -0.27 -11.24 21.86
C ILE A 381 0.07 -10.18 22.91
N THR A 382 0.59 -10.62 24.07
CA THR A 382 1.01 -9.72 25.16
C THR A 382 2.07 -8.72 24.71
N LEU A 383 3.07 -9.17 23.94
CA LEU A 383 4.14 -8.31 23.44
C LEU A 383 3.63 -7.24 22.45
N THR A 384 2.73 -7.63 21.53
CA THR A 384 2.20 -6.71 20.52
C THR A 384 1.20 -5.71 21.13
N LEU A 385 0.37 -6.16 22.07
CA LEU A 385 -0.47 -5.27 22.87
C LEU A 385 0.39 -4.32 23.70
N GLY A 386 1.50 -4.79 24.26
CA GLY A 386 2.49 -3.95 24.93
C GLY A 386 3.11 -2.87 24.02
N ALA A 387 3.43 -3.22 22.78
CA ALA A 387 3.96 -2.26 21.80
C ALA A 387 2.92 -1.22 21.36
N LEU A 388 1.66 -1.64 21.11
CA LEU A 388 0.55 -0.71 20.85
C LEU A 388 0.34 0.22 22.05
N GLN A 389 0.36 -0.33 23.25
CA GLN A 389 0.24 0.40 24.50
C GLN A 389 1.34 1.45 24.66
N GLU A 390 2.60 1.11 24.38
CA GLU A 390 3.73 2.05 24.44
C GLU A 390 3.54 3.23 23.47
N GLN A 391 3.18 2.94 22.21
CA GLN A 391 2.94 3.97 21.20
C GLN A 391 1.78 4.90 21.56
N LEU A 392 0.73 4.36 22.18
CA LEU A 392 -0.40 5.16 22.66
C LEU A 392 0.00 6.02 23.84
N THR A 393 0.81 5.47 24.75
CA THR A 393 1.35 6.22 25.88
C THR A 393 2.20 7.40 25.41
N GLU A 394 3.04 7.22 24.38
CA GLU A 394 3.80 8.31 23.76
C GLU A 394 2.90 9.36 23.09
N THR A 395 1.88 8.91 22.36
CA THR A 395 0.93 9.82 21.70
C THR A 395 0.19 10.67 22.73
N ILE A 396 -0.30 10.06 23.82
CA ILE A 396 -0.95 10.76 24.93
C ILE A 396 0.01 11.73 25.60
N ARG A 397 1.26 11.31 25.88
CA ARG A 397 2.30 12.22 26.41
C ARG A 397 2.52 13.44 25.52
N SER A 398 2.51 13.27 24.21
CA SER A 398 2.74 14.37 23.25
C SER A 398 1.64 15.44 23.25
N VAL A 399 0.46 15.13 23.77
CA VAL A 399 -0.67 16.06 23.85
C VAL A 399 -1.08 16.38 25.30
N ASN A 400 -0.33 15.88 26.29
CA ASN A 400 -0.66 15.92 27.72
C ASN A 400 -1.00 17.33 28.24
N GLY A 401 -0.26 18.36 27.80
CA GLY A 401 -0.52 19.74 28.20
C GLY A 401 -1.78 20.37 27.61
N SER A 402 -2.47 19.68 26.70
CA SER A 402 -3.74 20.11 26.07
C SER A 402 -4.91 19.21 26.48
N LEU A 403 -4.70 18.30 27.43
CA LEU A 403 -5.73 17.41 27.93
C LEU A 403 -6.35 17.97 29.22
N PRO A 404 -7.60 17.58 29.56
CA PRO A 404 -8.23 18.01 30.79
C PRO A 404 -7.41 17.61 32.01
N ASN A 405 -7.37 18.49 33.02
CA ASN A 405 -6.75 18.20 34.32
C ASN A 405 -7.58 17.22 35.16
N THR A 406 -8.83 16.97 34.78
CA THR A 406 -9.69 15.94 35.35
C THR A 406 -9.41 14.59 34.67
N PRO A 407 -9.18 13.51 35.43
CA PRO A 407 -8.88 12.21 34.86
C PRO A 407 -10.00 11.72 33.94
N GLN A 408 -9.65 11.36 32.69
CA GLN A 408 -10.57 10.72 31.76
C GLN A 408 -9.98 9.40 31.27
N GLY A 409 -10.82 8.38 31.12
CA GLY A 409 -10.38 7.06 30.67
C GLY A 409 -10.33 6.99 29.15
N LEU A 410 -9.21 6.51 28.59
CA LEU A 410 -9.16 6.01 27.22
C LEU A 410 -9.17 4.48 27.31
N GLY A 411 -10.29 3.85 26.97
CA GLY A 411 -10.41 2.40 26.93
C GLY A 411 -10.01 1.87 25.55
N LEU A 412 -9.12 0.88 25.52
CA LEU A 412 -8.87 0.05 24.34
C LEU A 412 -9.37 -1.36 24.61
N TYR A 413 -10.31 -1.82 23.80
CA TYR A 413 -10.95 -3.13 23.99
C TYR A 413 -10.84 -3.95 22.71
N LEU A 414 -10.46 -5.23 22.81
CA LEU A 414 -10.72 -6.21 21.76
C LEU A 414 -11.98 -6.98 22.14
N VAL A 415 -13.06 -6.85 21.37
CA VAL A 415 -14.38 -7.38 21.71
C VAL A 415 -14.86 -8.37 20.64
N PRO A 416 -15.32 -9.58 20.99
CA PRO A 416 -16.05 -10.45 20.07
C PRO A 416 -17.45 -9.88 19.79
N TYR A 417 -17.87 -9.87 18.52
CA TYR A 417 -19.05 -9.16 18.00
C TYR A 417 -20.41 -9.73 18.45
N ASN A 418 -20.45 -10.84 19.20
CA ASN A 418 -21.69 -11.32 19.82
C ASN A 418 -21.43 -12.39 20.89
N THR A 419 -21.36 -11.97 22.15
CA THR A 419 -21.59 -12.87 23.29
C THR A 419 -22.61 -12.24 24.23
N PRO A 420 -23.61 -12.98 24.71
CA PRO A 420 -24.39 -12.55 25.86
C PRO A 420 -23.43 -12.39 27.05
N ALA A 421 -23.60 -11.27 27.74
CA ALA A 421 -22.89 -10.80 28.94
C ALA A 421 -22.09 -11.86 29.72
N THR A 422 -20.76 -11.84 29.60
CA THR A 422 -19.83 -12.15 30.70
C THR A 422 -18.44 -11.55 30.40
N LEU A 423 -17.88 -10.85 31.39
CA LEU A 423 -16.57 -10.19 31.37
C LEU A 423 -15.44 -11.24 31.53
N THR A 424 -14.41 -11.22 30.68
CA THR A 424 -13.16 -11.97 30.94
C THR A 424 -11.94 -11.06 30.79
N PRO A 425 -11.30 -10.62 31.88
CA PRO A 425 -10.09 -9.78 31.84
C PRO A 425 -8.88 -10.53 31.27
N LEU A 426 -8.05 -9.86 30.47
CA LEU A 426 -6.71 -10.37 30.11
C LEU A 426 -5.75 -10.06 31.27
N LYS A 427 -5.37 -11.09 32.05
CA LYS A 427 -4.39 -10.91 33.15
C LYS A 427 -3.00 -10.61 32.58
N GLY A 428 -2.38 -9.50 33.00
CA GLY A 428 -0.95 -9.25 32.80
C GLY A 428 -0.53 -7.85 32.35
N THR A 429 -1.45 -6.99 31.92
CA THR A 429 -1.15 -5.64 31.41
C THR A 429 -1.42 -4.58 32.47
N LYS A 430 -0.52 -4.42 33.44
CA LYS A 430 -0.61 -3.30 34.40
C LYS A 430 0.22 -2.13 33.90
N ILE A 431 -0.42 -1.04 33.45
CA ILE A 431 0.25 0.26 33.33
C ILE A 431 0.18 0.96 34.68
N PRO A 432 1.30 1.39 35.27
CA PRO A 432 1.27 2.25 36.45
C PRO A 432 0.56 3.58 36.11
N ALA A 433 -0.47 3.91 36.88
CA ALA A 433 -1.19 5.17 36.81
C ALA A 433 -0.26 6.34 37.18
N ALA A 434 0.23 7.09 36.20
CA ALA A 434 1.02 8.30 36.45
C ALA A 434 0.81 9.41 35.41
N LEU A 435 -0.31 9.40 34.68
CA LEU A 435 -0.73 10.49 33.79
C LEU A 435 -2.25 10.72 33.98
N PRO A 436 -2.80 11.91 33.66
CA PRO A 436 -4.24 12.20 33.78
C PRO A 436 -5.16 11.32 32.91
N PHE A 437 -4.59 10.33 32.22
CA PHE A 437 -5.30 9.24 31.57
C PHE A 437 -4.78 7.92 32.13
N ALA A 438 -5.69 7.10 32.62
CA ALA A 438 -5.39 5.73 32.99
C ALA A 438 -5.87 4.80 31.85
N ILE A 439 -4.94 4.01 31.30
CA ILE A 439 -5.29 2.77 30.56
C ILE A 439 -5.32 1.70 31.65
N VAL A 440 -6.52 1.40 32.15
CA VAL A 440 -6.67 0.70 33.43
C VAL A 440 -6.75 -0.82 33.26
N ASP A 441 -7.24 -1.31 32.11
CA ASP A 441 -7.29 -2.73 31.77
C ASP A 441 -7.79 -2.94 30.32
N ILE A 442 -7.57 -4.14 29.76
CA ILE A 442 -8.29 -4.62 28.57
C ILE A 442 -9.54 -5.36 29.07
N MET A 443 -10.74 -4.79 28.86
CA MET A 443 -12.02 -5.36 29.33
C MET A 443 -13.04 -5.54 28.19
N VAL A 444 -14.25 -6.00 28.51
CA VAL A 444 -15.41 -6.09 27.62
C VAL A 444 -16.50 -5.26 28.29
N ASP A 445 -17.15 -4.28 27.65
CA ASP A 445 -18.22 -3.51 28.32
C ASP A 445 -19.31 -3.07 27.32
N ALA A 446 -20.57 -3.15 27.75
CA ALA A 446 -21.78 -2.86 26.97
C ALA A 446 -22.65 -1.74 27.58
N SER A 447 -22.13 -0.99 28.55
CA SER A 447 -22.89 0.06 29.26
C SER A 447 -22.63 1.50 28.78
N ILE A 448 -21.83 1.69 27.73
CA ILE A 448 -21.45 3.01 27.22
C ILE A 448 -22.44 3.48 26.14
N PRO A 449 -22.97 4.71 26.19
CA PRO A 449 -23.91 5.21 25.18
C PRO A 449 -23.28 5.27 23.77
N LYS A 450 -24.00 4.71 22.77
CA LYS A 450 -23.62 4.62 21.34
C LYS A 450 -23.12 5.91 20.67
N SER A 451 -23.33 7.08 21.27
CA SER A 451 -22.94 8.38 20.72
C SER A 451 -21.44 8.71 20.83
N GLN A 452 -20.62 7.82 21.41
CA GLN A 452 -19.18 8.08 21.66
C GLN A 452 -18.23 7.01 21.07
N GLU A 453 -18.73 6.12 20.22
CA GLU A 453 -17.97 4.94 19.75
C GLU A 453 -17.34 5.11 18.35
N VAL A 454 -16.18 4.47 18.15
CA VAL A 454 -15.62 4.18 16.83
C VAL A 454 -15.34 2.68 16.75
N TYR A 455 -16.04 1.99 15.86
CA TYR A 455 -15.92 0.54 15.67
C TYR A 455 -14.86 0.21 14.62
N TYR A 456 -13.97 -0.73 14.93
CA TYR A 456 -13.11 -1.39 13.96
C TYR A 456 -13.47 -2.86 13.85
N HIS A 457 -13.83 -3.33 12.66
CA HIS A 457 -14.10 -4.75 12.42
C HIS A 457 -12.82 -5.48 12.02
N ILE A 458 -12.53 -6.57 12.72
CA ILE A 458 -11.61 -7.61 12.30
C ILE A 458 -12.51 -8.72 11.71
N GLY A 459 -12.71 -8.64 10.41
CA GLY A 459 -13.41 -9.61 9.59
C GLY A 459 -12.99 -9.42 8.14
N GLU A 460 -12.98 -10.49 7.35
CA GLU A 460 -12.82 -10.37 5.90
C GLU A 460 -14.05 -9.63 5.36
N GLY A 461 -13.86 -8.38 4.90
CA GLY A 461 -14.96 -7.61 4.36
C GLY A 461 -14.57 -6.18 4.01
N VAL A 462 -14.72 -5.85 2.73
CA VAL A 462 -14.66 -4.48 2.21
C VAL A 462 -15.90 -3.74 2.75
N ARG A 463 -15.72 -2.56 3.36
CA ARG A 463 -16.84 -1.66 3.67
C ARG A 463 -17.55 -1.29 2.37
N ALA A 464 -18.85 -1.53 2.27
CA ALA A 464 -19.65 -0.92 1.21
C ALA A 464 -19.74 0.60 1.46
N ALA A 465 -19.70 1.39 0.39
CA ALA A 465 -19.96 2.82 0.48
C ALA A 465 -21.46 3.04 0.77
N GLY A 466 -21.80 3.59 1.94
CA GLY A 466 -23.18 3.95 2.28
C GLY A 466 -23.66 3.53 3.67
N ASP A 467 -22.89 2.73 4.41
CA ASP A 467 -23.28 2.32 5.76
C ASP A 467 -22.89 3.41 6.77
N ALA A 468 -23.88 4.23 7.14
CA ALA A 468 -23.81 5.27 8.17
C ALA A 468 -23.83 4.68 9.57
#